data_AF-A0A817QKF3-F1
#
_entry.id   AF-A0A817QKF3-F1
#
_cell.length_a   1.000
_cell.length_b   1.000
_cell.length_c   1.000
_cell.angle_alpha   90.00
_cell.angle_beta   90.00
_cell.angle_gamma   90.00
#
_symmetry.space_group_name_H-M   'P 1'
#
loop_
_entity.id
_entity.type
_entity.pdbx_description
1 polymer ?
#
loop_
_entity_poly.entity_id
_entity_poly.type
_entity_poly.pdbx_seq_one_letter_code
_entity_poly.pdbx_strand_id
1 'polypeptide(L)'
;MLKTKLGLLSTYQDLSRELSIVSGNFKNPCFSIAGRALSFETKDTTIISAVGRSRYTNSKCIDTPICLTRHKTLPNRSTSHQSVHQESILNLRNIRKKLISDGKIKLFTLKLPLMKKKDIQIDNLVFSFSENSSKSDIELKITTIVTPDPEIVDIPGCICLFQTEINSNSTNSSFFELPLVSMVDKPKARLYTLAQPSSFWFSSSVRRARLPLIGGIHAFVLHFDIIPKQLTLPADVFIAATLEKPLISRDKPIPCKCLILRKHNSTMFPHVAYHGTAINAIQSILNDGLALPGTVTTGGKRINPPKSHIARDKTAFGVSDFASAIFLSPSVYYSADPTYAKTFSYGDRILVPVLECSVKSQCYSTNRCTVPTYRKHKGDDMETIEWRVKDPQNIEINAILFITKINSIDAAKMERIIKAFILLKMREGRTVLE
;
A
#
# COMPACT_ATOMS: atom_id res chain seq x y z
N MET A 1 31.18 -7.30 0.29
CA MET A 1 29.90 -6.69 0.71
C MET A 1 29.64 -7.13 2.14
N LEU A 2 29.76 -6.22 3.11
CA LEU A 2 29.55 -6.54 4.53
C LEU A 2 28.04 -6.61 4.83
N LYS A 3 27.62 -7.60 5.64
CA LYS A 3 26.25 -7.71 6.13
C LYS A 3 26.27 -7.49 7.65
N THR A 4 25.70 -6.39 8.09
CA THR A 4 25.55 -6.06 9.51
C THR A 4 24.09 -6.14 9.90
N LYS A 5 23.79 -6.74 11.05
CA LYS A 5 22.43 -6.76 11.63
C LYS A 5 22.29 -5.59 12.58
N LEU A 6 21.50 -4.59 12.18
CA LEU A 6 21.18 -3.43 13.01
C LEU A 6 19.80 -3.65 13.65
N GLY A 7 19.70 -3.40 14.95
CA GLY A 7 18.42 -3.36 15.66
C GLY A 7 17.58 -2.13 15.27
N LEU A 8 16.28 -2.15 15.59
CA LEU A 8 15.34 -1.07 15.27
C LEU A 8 15.71 0.28 15.91
N LEU A 9 16.40 0.22 17.06
CA LEU A 9 16.85 1.39 17.83
C LEU A 9 18.30 1.77 17.54
N SER A 10 18.94 1.14 16.55
CA SER A 10 20.33 1.43 16.22
C SER A 10 20.47 2.90 15.82
N THR A 11 21.49 3.55 16.35
CA THR A 11 21.82 4.97 16.15
C THR A 11 22.96 5.13 15.16
N TYR A 12 23.35 6.38 14.88
CA TYR A 12 24.59 6.67 14.15
C TYR A 12 25.82 5.98 14.77
N GLN A 13 25.91 5.94 16.10
CA GLN A 13 27.05 5.36 16.80
C GLN A 13 27.14 3.85 16.59
N ASP A 14 26.00 3.16 16.60
CA ASP A 14 25.95 1.72 16.33
C ASP A 14 26.37 1.43 14.88
N LEU A 15 25.86 2.22 13.92
CA LEU A 15 26.27 2.12 12.52
C LEU A 15 27.77 2.38 12.33
N SER A 16 28.29 3.43 12.98
CA SER A 16 29.69 3.79 12.90
C SER A 16 30.56 2.70 13.53
N ARG A 17 30.18 2.17 14.70
CA ARG A 17 30.92 1.11 15.41
C ARG A 17 31.02 -0.16 14.58
N GLU A 18 29.91 -0.63 14.06
CA GLU A 18 29.85 -1.83 13.22
C GLU A 18 30.72 -1.70 11.95
N LEU A 19 30.82 -0.50 11.40
CA LEU A 19 31.61 -0.24 10.19
C LEU A 19 33.06 0.15 10.48
N SER A 20 33.38 0.61 11.69
CA SER A 20 34.76 0.87 12.14
C SER A 20 35.59 -0.41 12.19
N ILE A 21 34.96 -1.54 12.58
CA ILE A 21 35.60 -2.87 12.62
C ILE A 21 36.18 -3.26 11.25
N VAL A 22 35.59 -2.77 10.16
CA VAL A 22 35.88 -3.24 8.81
C VAL A 22 36.70 -2.24 7.99
N SER A 23 36.78 -0.97 8.41
CA SER A 23 37.22 0.10 7.50
C SER A 23 38.31 1.02 8.04
N GLY A 24 38.89 0.77 9.21
CA GLY A 24 39.90 1.66 9.80
C GLY A 24 39.33 2.95 10.40
N ASN A 25 40.16 3.62 11.21
CA ASN A 25 39.82 4.78 12.06
C ASN A 25 39.56 6.06 11.24
N PHE A 26 38.41 6.15 10.58
CA PHE A 26 37.93 7.42 10.03
C PHE A 26 37.14 8.17 11.10
N LYS A 27 37.53 9.43 11.38
CA LYS A 27 36.74 10.35 12.20
C LYS A 27 35.49 10.76 11.41
N ASN A 28 34.31 10.45 11.94
CA ASN A 28 32.99 10.88 11.47
C ASN A 28 32.59 10.42 10.04
N PRO A 29 32.36 9.12 9.81
CA PRO A 29 31.86 8.64 8.52
C PRO A 29 30.50 9.25 8.17
N CYS A 30 30.33 9.65 6.92
CA CYS A 30 29.04 10.09 6.39
C CYS A 30 28.36 8.92 5.65
N PHE A 31 27.04 8.83 5.75
CA PHE A 31 26.26 7.76 5.11
C PHE A 31 25.26 8.37 4.14
N SER A 32 24.87 7.62 3.11
CA SER A 32 23.85 8.05 2.15
C SER A 32 23.03 6.87 1.65
N ILE A 33 21.84 7.12 1.13
CA ILE A 33 21.02 6.14 0.41
C ILE A 33 20.66 6.68 -0.95
N ALA A 34 20.92 5.89 -2.01
CA ALA A 34 20.65 6.30 -3.39
C ALA A 34 21.19 7.70 -3.72
N GLY A 35 22.41 8.02 -3.23
CA GLY A 35 23.06 9.31 -3.41
C GLY A 35 22.63 10.42 -2.44
N ARG A 36 21.70 10.17 -1.51
CA ARG A 36 21.17 11.16 -0.56
C ARG A 36 21.77 10.97 0.82
N ALA A 37 22.44 11.99 1.36
CA ALA A 37 23.05 11.91 2.69
C ALA A 37 22.01 11.56 3.77
N LEU A 38 22.40 10.72 4.71
CA LEU A 38 21.66 10.47 5.94
C LEU A 38 21.89 11.63 6.91
N SER A 39 20.80 12.21 7.40
CA SER A 39 20.83 13.21 8.44
C SER A 39 20.54 12.57 9.81
N PHE A 40 21.44 12.77 10.76
CA PHE A 40 21.29 12.36 12.15
C PHE A 40 21.24 13.62 13.02
N GLU A 41 20.11 14.34 12.97
CA GLU A 41 19.93 15.67 13.60
C GLU A 41 20.06 15.64 15.12
N THR A 42 19.70 14.52 15.74
CA THR A 42 19.77 14.33 17.20
C THR A 42 20.49 13.03 17.53
N LYS A 43 21.02 12.91 18.75
CA LYS A 43 21.64 11.67 19.25
C LYS A 43 20.67 10.49 19.27
N ASP A 44 19.38 10.77 19.39
CA ASP A 44 18.29 9.78 19.42
C ASP A 44 17.77 9.42 18.01
N THR A 45 18.30 10.06 16.96
CA THR A 45 17.91 9.75 15.58
C THR A 45 18.40 8.34 15.25
N THR A 46 17.47 7.40 15.18
CA THR A 46 17.76 6.02 14.77
C THR A 46 18.13 5.98 13.29
N ILE A 47 18.91 4.97 12.89
CA ILE A 47 19.22 4.70 11.48
C ILE A 47 17.92 4.60 10.68
N ILE A 48 16.88 3.96 11.22
CA ILE A 48 15.58 3.85 10.54
C ILE A 48 14.95 5.22 10.31
N SER A 49 15.00 6.11 11.30
CA SER A 49 14.47 7.47 11.15
C SER A 49 15.30 8.31 10.16
N ALA A 50 16.64 8.22 10.20
CA ALA A 50 17.53 8.91 9.26
C ALA A 50 17.32 8.40 7.82
N VAL A 51 17.25 7.08 7.65
CA VAL A 51 16.90 6.41 6.38
C VAL A 51 15.52 6.85 5.92
N GLY A 52 14.54 6.83 6.84
CA GLY A 52 13.16 7.22 6.58
C GLY A 52 13.09 8.66 6.08
N ARG A 53 13.82 9.59 6.70
CA ARG A 53 13.92 10.97 6.23
C ARG A 53 14.56 11.04 4.85
N SER A 54 15.81 10.59 4.69
CA SER A 54 16.52 10.69 3.40
C SER A 54 15.80 10.00 2.24
N ARG A 55 15.03 8.95 2.56
CA ARG A 55 14.16 8.28 1.59
C ARG A 55 12.88 9.08 1.40
N TYR A 56 12.02 9.26 2.39
CA TYR A 56 10.64 9.68 2.20
C TYR A 56 10.39 11.20 2.17
N THR A 57 11.30 12.05 2.67
CA THR A 57 11.11 13.51 2.51
C THR A 57 11.28 13.96 1.06
N ASN A 58 11.95 13.16 0.21
CA ASN A 58 12.24 13.50 -1.18
C ASN A 58 12.03 12.34 -2.18
N SER A 59 11.51 11.17 -1.79
CA SER A 59 11.34 10.01 -2.70
C SER A 59 9.87 9.77 -3.00
N LYS A 60 9.59 9.62 -4.29
CA LYS A 60 8.30 9.18 -4.84
C LYS A 60 8.11 7.65 -4.78
N CYS A 61 8.93 6.92 -4.00
CA CYS A 61 8.99 5.45 -4.02
C CYS A 61 8.78 4.80 -2.65
N ILE A 62 7.86 3.82 -2.61
CA ILE A 62 7.37 3.22 -1.37
C ILE A 62 8.16 1.98 -0.91
N ASP A 63 8.72 1.16 -1.81
CA ASP A 63 9.17 -0.20 -1.38
C ASP A 63 10.53 -0.68 -1.93
N THR A 64 11.56 0.17 -1.88
CA THR A 64 12.96 -0.15 -2.21
C THR A 64 13.76 -0.62 -0.96
N PRO A 65 14.54 -1.71 -1.03
CA PRO A 65 15.54 -2.04 -0.02
C PRO A 65 16.55 -0.90 0.17
N ILE A 66 17.02 -0.72 1.40
CA ILE A 66 17.89 0.39 1.79
C ILE A 66 19.35 0.06 1.45
N CYS A 67 19.99 0.87 0.60
CA CYS A 67 21.43 0.82 0.32
C CYS A 67 22.16 1.93 1.05
N LEU A 68 22.96 1.62 2.07
CA LEU A 68 23.83 2.60 2.71
C LEU A 68 25.18 2.66 2.00
N THR A 69 25.46 3.79 1.36
CA THR A 69 26.80 4.10 0.82
C THR A 69 27.51 5.00 1.81
N ARG A 70 28.70 4.57 2.26
CA ARG A 70 29.58 5.35 3.12
C ARG A 70 30.47 6.25 2.28
N HIS A 71 30.65 7.50 2.72
CA HIS A 71 31.52 8.48 2.08
C HIS A 71 32.68 8.87 3.01
N LYS A 72 33.86 9.13 2.44
CA LYS A 72 35.04 9.61 3.19
C LYS A 72 34.90 11.08 3.60
N THR A 73 34.27 11.88 2.75
CA THR A 73 33.97 13.30 2.96
C THR A 73 32.55 13.55 2.46
N LEU A 74 31.83 14.51 3.04
CA LEU A 74 30.57 14.97 2.45
C LEU A 74 30.86 15.44 1.02
N PRO A 75 30.08 15.01 0.00
CA PRO A 75 30.19 15.62 -1.32
C PRO A 75 29.92 17.12 -1.17
N ASN A 76 30.79 17.97 -1.70
CA ASN A 76 30.82 19.44 -1.59
C ASN A 76 29.55 20.20 -2.05
N ARG A 77 28.41 19.52 -2.25
CA ARG A 77 27.12 20.11 -2.59
C ARG A 77 26.30 20.57 -1.38
N SER A 78 26.83 20.53 -0.15
CA SER A 78 26.09 20.83 1.07
C SER A 78 26.15 22.30 1.54
N THR A 79 26.62 23.25 0.73
CA THR A 79 26.71 24.67 1.13
C THR A 79 25.44 25.50 0.94
N SER A 80 24.29 24.89 0.64
CA SER A 80 23.01 25.59 0.81
C SER A 80 21.92 24.65 1.32
N HIS A 81 21.79 24.59 2.65
CA HIS A 81 20.55 24.22 3.34
C HIS A 81 19.45 25.30 3.18
N GLN A 82 19.56 26.20 2.20
CA GLN A 82 18.37 26.91 1.71
C GLN A 82 17.45 25.85 1.11
N SER A 83 16.32 25.67 1.77
CA SER A 83 15.16 24.87 1.38
C SER A 83 14.98 24.79 -0.14
N VAL A 84 15.60 23.79 -0.76
CA VAL A 84 15.18 23.29 -2.06
C VAL A 84 13.95 22.42 -1.79
N HIS A 85 12.85 23.07 -1.40
CA HIS A 85 11.49 22.61 -1.70
C HIS A 85 11.23 22.78 -3.21
N GLN A 86 12.21 22.42 -4.04
CA GLN A 86 11.95 22.23 -5.45
C GLN A 86 11.35 20.83 -5.50
N GLU A 87 10.02 20.78 -5.33
CA GLU A 87 9.23 19.63 -5.74
C GLU A 87 9.73 19.29 -7.14
N SER A 88 10.47 18.19 -7.30
CA SER A 88 10.72 17.66 -8.62
C SER A 88 9.35 17.23 -9.10
N ILE A 89 8.63 18.10 -9.81
CA ILE A 89 7.34 17.71 -10.39
C ILE A 89 7.73 16.69 -11.46
N LEU A 90 7.44 15.41 -11.19
CA LEU A 90 7.60 14.36 -12.20
C LEU A 90 6.76 14.80 -13.40
N ASN A 91 7.42 15.31 -14.43
CA ASN A 91 6.69 15.87 -15.54
C ASN A 91 6.26 14.70 -16.42
N LEU A 92 5.02 14.23 -16.21
CA LEU A 92 4.41 13.14 -17.00
C LEU A 92 4.52 13.41 -18.50
N ARG A 93 4.49 14.69 -18.91
CA ARG A 93 4.68 15.10 -20.30
C ARG A 93 6.09 14.77 -20.79
N ASN A 94 7.12 14.91 -19.97
CA ASN A 94 8.50 14.59 -20.34
C ASN A 94 8.70 13.08 -20.50
N ILE A 95 8.16 12.27 -19.57
CA ILE A 95 8.22 10.80 -19.65
C ILE A 95 7.53 10.32 -20.93
N ARG A 96 6.32 10.81 -21.20
CA ARG A 96 5.59 10.47 -22.44
C ARG A 96 6.33 10.94 -23.69
N LYS A 97 6.84 12.18 -23.70
CA LYS A 97 7.66 12.68 -24.80
C LYS A 97 8.87 11.77 -25.07
N LYS A 98 9.54 11.28 -24.02
CA LYS A 98 10.67 10.36 -24.18
C LYS A 98 10.28 8.97 -24.63
N LEU A 99 9.16 8.42 -24.15
CA LEU A 99 8.61 7.19 -24.70
C LEU A 99 8.31 7.32 -26.19
N ILE A 100 7.82 8.48 -26.62
CA ILE A 100 7.54 8.75 -28.04
C ILE A 100 8.83 8.95 -28.85
N SER A 101 9.80 9.71 -28.33
CA SER A 101 11.00 10.08 -29.10
C SER A 101 12.08 9.00 -29.11
N ASP A 102 12.28 8.33 -27.98
CA ASP A 102 13.42 7.42 -27.76
C ASP A 102 12.96 5.97 -27.63
N GLY A 103 11.65 5.73 -27.55
CA GLY A 103 11.08 4.40 -27.34
C GLY A 103 11.16 3.51 -28.58
N LYS A 104 11.72 2.31 -28.40
CA LYS A 104 11.64 1.23 -29.39
C LYS A 104 10.25 0.62 -29.36
N ILE A 105 9.54 0.73 -30.48
CA ILE A 105 8.20 0.18 -30.64
C ILE A 105 8.29 -1.25 -31.19
N LYS A 106 7.58 -2.17 -30.56
CA LYS A 106 7.35 -3.53 -31.04
C LYS A 106 5.86 -3.80 -31.10
N LEU A 107 5.40 -4.30 -32.24
CA LEU A 107 4.02 -4.74 -32.45
C LEU A 107 3.99 -6.26 -32.46
N PHE A 108 2.97 -6.84 -31.84
CA PHE A 108 2.72 -8.26 -31.96
C PHE A 108 1.24 -8.59 -31.95
N THR A 109 0.89 -9.64 -32.67
CA THR A 109 -0.46 -10.16 -32.74
C THR A 109 -0.57 -11.47 -31.96
N LEU A 110 -1.46 -11.49 -30.98
CA LEU A 110 -1.93 -12.68 -30.29
C LEU A 110 -3.16 -13.19 -31.03
N LYS A 111 -2.97 -14.25 -31.83
CA LYS A 111 -4.08 -14.94 -32.50
C LYS A 111 -4.78 -15.91 -31.54
N LEU A 112 -6.11 -15.94 -31.58
CA LEU A 112 -6.93 -16.89 -30.84
C LEU A 112 -7.29 -18.13 -31.67
N PRO A 113 -7.64 -19.25 -31.00
CA PRO A 113 -7.61 -19.45 -29.55
C PRO A 113 -6.18 -19.65 -29.02
N LEU A 114 -5.87 -19.07 -27.85
CA LEU A 114 -4.63 -19.35 -27.12
C LEU A 114 -4.79 -20.68 -26.39
N MET A 115 -4.60 -21.78 -27.12
CA MET A 115 -4.73 -23.16 -26.60
C MET A 115 -3.67 -23.53 -25.56
N LYS A 116 -2.58 -22.74 -25.48
CA LYS A 116 -1.50 -22.92 -24.52
C LYS A 116 -0.98 -21.55 -24.11
N LYS A 117 -0.35 -21.52 -22.93
CA LYS A 117 0.43 -20.38 -22.47
C LYS A 117 1.40 -19.92 -23.57
N LYS A 118 1.44 -18.63 -23.85
CA LYS A 118 2.35 -18.02 -24.83
C LYS A 118 3.24 -17.01 -24.14
N ASP A 119 4.54 -17.12 -24.36
CA ASP A 119 5.54 -16.17 -23.89
C ASP A 119 6.07 -15.35 -25.08
N ILE A 120 6.15 -14.04 -24.92
CA ILE A 120 6.68 -13.10 -25.90
C ILE A 120 7.83 -12.35 -25.24
N GLN A 121 9.00 -12.46 -25.83
CA GLN A 121 10.20 -11.78 -25.37
C GLN A 121 10.46 -10.52 -26.20
N ILE A 122 10.71 -9.41 -25.52
CA ILE A 122 11.08 -8.11 -26.11
C ILE A 122 12.30 -7.61 -25.34
N ASP A 123 13.46 -7.66 -25.99
CA ASP A 123 14.74 -7.45 -25.32
C ASP A 123 14.86 -8.37 -24.09
N ASN A 124 14.92 -7.79 -22.89
CA ASN A 124 14.96 -8.52 -21.64
C ASN A 124 13.59 -8.66 -20.97
N LEU A 125 12.52 -8.11 -21.54
CA LEU A 125 11.16 -8.25 -21.02
C LEU A 125 10.52 -9.53 -21.55
N VAL A 126 9.86 -10.29 -20.68
CA VAL A 126 9.01 -11.43 -21.06
C VAL A 126 7.59 -11.15 -20.63
N PHE A 127 6.69 -11.13 -21.61
CA PHE A 127 5.25 -11.07 -21.46
C PHE A 127 4.68 -12.48 -21.59
N SER A 128 4.05 -12.97 -20.54
CA SER A 128 3.42 -14.28 -20.51
C SER A 128 1.92 -14.15 -20.48
N PHE A 129 1.27 -14.73 -21.49
CA PHE A 129 -0.16 -14.81 -21.64
C PHE A 129 -0.62 -16.19 -21.20
N SER A 130 -1.61 -16.23 -20.31
CA SER A 130 -2.29 -17.46 -19.92
C SER A 130 -3.12 -18.02 -21.08
N GLU A 131 -3.47 -19.30 -20.96
CA GLU A 131 -4.45 -19.91 -21.84
C GLU A 131 -5.78 -19.12 -21.76
N ASN A 132 -6.43 -18.91 -22.90
CA ASN A 132 -7.72 -18.20 -22.98
C ASN A 132 -7.72 -16.78 -22.36
N SER A 133 -6.58 -16.07 -22.39
CA SER A 133 -6.47 -14.73 -21.78
C SER A 133 -7.25 -13.62 -22.51
N SER A 134 -7.77 -13.86 -23.72
CA SER A 134 -8.51 -12.89 -24.53
C SER A 134 -9.70 -13.50 -25.27
N LYS A 135 -10.66 -12.65 -25.70
CA LYS A 135 -11.85 -13.02 -26.49
C LYS A 135 -11.68 -12.89 -28.00
N SER A 136 -10.78 -12.01 -28.42
CA SER A 136 -10.44 -11.78 -29.82
C SER A 136 -8.94 -11.85 -30.02
N ASP A 137 -8.54 -11.84 -31.29
CA ASP A 137 -7.17 -11.48 -31.65
C ASP A 137 -6.84 -10.12 -31.03
N ILE A 138 -5.63 -10.00 -30.49
CA ILE A 138 -5.13 -8.76 -29.89
C ILE A 138 -3.83 -8.37 -30.57
N GLU A 139 -3.81 -7.17 -31.13
CA GLU A 139 -2.56 -6.52 -31.51
C GLU A 139 -2.09 -5.64 -30.36
N LEU A 140 -0.99 -6.02 -29.74
CA LEU A 140 -0.38 -5.26 -28.66
C LEU A 140 0.85 -4.53 -29.18
N LYS A 141 0.86 -3.23 -28.94
CA LYS A 141 1.99 -2.34 -29.15
C LYS A 141 2.71 -2.15 -27.83
N ILE A 142 4.01 -2.40 -27.81
CA ILE A 142 4.86 -2.16 -26.65
C ILE A 142 5.96 -1.20 -27.05
N THR A 143 6.01 -0.07 -26.36
CA THR A 143 7.05 0.94 -26.48
C THR A 143 8.00 0.79 -25.31
N THR A 144 9.30 0.61 -25.57
CA THR A 144 10.31 0.34 -24.54
C THR A 144 11.50 1.30 -24.63
N ILE A 145 12.02 1.72 -23.48
CA ILE A 145 13.32 2.38 -23.34
C ILE A 145 14.13 1.51 -22.37
N VAL A 146 15.20 0.90 -22.89
CA VAL A 146 16.17 0.18 -22.05
C VAL A 146 17.15 1.19 -21.49
N THR A 147 17.52 1.05 -20.21
CA THR A 147 18.41 1.99 -19.49
C THR A 147 18.01 3.46 -19.66
N PRO A 148 16.78 3.84 -19.27
CA PRO A 148 16.33 5.21 -19.41
C PRO A 148 17.16 6.15 -18.52
N ASP A 149 17.33 7.39 -18.95
CA ASP A 149 18.04 8.42 -18.20
C ASP A 149 17.39 8.61 -16.81
N PRO A 150 18.12 8.32 -15.71
CA PRO A 150 17.60 8.46 -14.35
C PRO A 150 17.05 9.86 -14.04
N GLU A 151 17.58 10.91 -14.67
CA GLU A 151 17.12 12.29 -14.45
C GLU A 151 15.73 12.54 -15.07
N ILE A 152 15.40 11.82 -16.14
CA ILE A 152 14.11 11.97 -16.84
C ILE A 152 13.01 11.18 -16.12
N VAL A 153 13.32 9.96 -15.70
CA VAL A 153 12.32 9.10 -15.05
C VAL A 153 12.18 9.41 -13.56
N ASP A 154 13.20 10.04 -12.96
CA ASP A 154 13.30 10.24 -11.51
C ASP A 154 13.10 8.92 -10.73
N ILE A 155 13.58 7.82 -11.31
CA ILE A 155 13.58 6.49 -10.70
C ILE A 155 15.01 5.95 -10.70
N PRO A 156 15.73 6.05 -9.56
CA PRO A 156 17.04 5.45 -9.41
C PRO A 156 17.00 3.94 -9.67
N GLY A 157 17.94 3.44 -10.50
CA GLY A 157 18.01 2.02 -10.83
C GLY A 157 16.94 1.53 -11.81
N CYS A 158 16.20 2.44 -12.46
CA CYS A 158 15.34 2.09 -13.59
C CYS A 158 16.19 1.49 -14.71
N ILE A 159 15.94 0.23 -15.02
CA ILE A 159 16.67 -0.51 -16.06
C ILE A 159 15.84 -0.63 -17.34
N CYS A 160 14.53 -0.44 -17.25
CA CYS A 160 13.63 -0.44 -18.39
C CYS A 160 12.39 0.38 -18.06
N LEU A 161 12.00 1.26 -18.97
CA LEU A 161 10.71 1.95 -18.98
C LEU A 161 9.90 1.41 -20.16
N PHE A 162 8.63 1.11 -19.98
CA PHE A 162 7.79 0.63 -21.07
C PHE A 162 6.33 1.06 -20.94
N GLN A 163 5.64 1.11 -22.07
CA GLN A 163 4.21 1.38 -22.17
C GLN A 163 3.58 0.33 -23.08
N THR A 164 2.40 -0.15 -22.70
CA THR A 164 1.62 -1.10 -23.51
C THR A 164 0.36 -0.42 -24.04
N GLU A 165 0.01 -0.68 -25.29
CA GLU A 165 -1.20 -0.15 -25.93
C GLU A 165 -1.85 -1.29 -26.75
N ILE A 166 -3.17 -1.43 -26.69
CA ILE A 166 -3.90 -2.32 -27.60
C ILE A 166 -4.27 -1.50 -28.83
N ASN A 167 -3.92 -2.00 -30.02
CA ASN A 167 -4.34 -1.36 -31.26
C ASN A 167 -5.82 -1.63 -31.49
N SER A 168 -6.65 -0.61 -31.29
CA SER A 168 -8.10 -0.72 -31.10
C SER A 168 -8.91 -0.81 -32.41
N ASN A 169 -8.35 -1.38 -33.48
CA ASN A 169 -9.10 -1.56 -34.72
C ASN A 169 -10.33 -2.47 -34.54
N SER A 170 -10.38 -3.27 -33.47
CA SER A 170 -11.60 -3.95 -33.02
C SER A 170 -12.07 -3.39 -31.67
N THR A 171 -13.27 -2.84 -31.65
CA THR A 171 -13.92 -2.23 -30.46
C THR A 171 -14.20 -3.24 -29.33
N ASN A 172 -14.00 -4.53 -29.56
CA ASN A 172 -14.25 -5.61 -28.60
C ASN A 172 -12.98 -6.32 -28.10
N SER A 173 -11.79 -5.83 -28.44
CA SER A 173 -10.54 -6.42 -27.95
C SER A 173 -10.35 -6.13 -26.46
N SER A 174 -10.56 -7.16 -25.64
CA SER A 174 -10.35 -7.10 -24.19
C SER A 174 -9.65 -8.36 -23.69
N PHE A 175 -8.76 -8.16 -22.72
CA PHE A 175 -8.17 -9.24 -21.95
C PHE A 175 -9.12 -9.62 -20.81
N PHE A 176 -9.35 -10.91 -20.62
CA PHE A 176 -9.87 -11.42 -19.35
C PHE A 176 -8.80 -11.38 -18.27
N GLU A 177 -7.55 -11.57 -18.69
CA GLU A 177 -6.40 -11.65 -17.82
C GLU A 177 -5.22 -10.94 -18.47
N LEU A 178 -4.69 -9.94 -17.79
CA LEU A 178 -3.52 -9.19 -18.24
C LEU A 178 -2.25 -10.05 -18.17
N PRO A 179 -1.29 -9.84 -19.09
CA PRO A 179 -0.07 -10.64 -19.11
C PRO A 179 0.73 -10.48 -17.82
N LEU A 180 1.41 -11.56 -17.45
CA LEU A 180 2.50 -11.49 -16.48
C LEU A 180 3.73 -10.96 -17.18
N VAL A 181 4.44 -10.03 -16.54
CA VAL A 181 5.66 -9.43 -17.07
C VAL A 181 6.82 -9.69 -16.11
N SER A 182 7.97 -9.98 -16.67
CA SER A 182 9.21 -10.23 -15.95
C SER A 182 10.42 -9.79 -16.76
N MET A 183 11.58 -9.66 -16.10
CA MET A 183 12.85 -9.39 -16.75
C MET A 183 13.75 -10.64 -16.74
N VAL A 184 14.15 -11.09 -17.93
CA VAL A 184 15.19 -12.11 -18.15
C VAL A 184 16.51 -11.52 -17.61
N ASP A 185 17.27 -12.31 -16.87
CA ASP A 185 18.60 -11.94 -16.33
C ASP A 185 18.66 -10.91 -15.20
N LYS A 186 17.51 -10.39 -14.74
CA LYS A 186 17.47 -9.45 -13.61
C LYS A 186 16.50 -9.96 -12.54
N PRO A 187 16.84 -11.02 -11.79
CA PRO A 187 15.94 -11.63 -10.79
C PRO A 187 15.60 -10.68 -9.63
N LYS A 188 16.36 -9.60 -9.44
CA LYS A 188 16.07 -8.57 -8.44
C LYS A 188 15.32 -7.37 -9.02
N ALA A 189 15.02 -7.35 -10.31
CA ALA A 189 14.19 -6.31 -10.87
C ALA A 189 12.74 -6.48 -10.39
N ARG A 190 12.10 -5.35 -10.09
CA ARG A 190 10.68 -5.30 -9.73
C ARG A 190 9.94 -4.38 -10.67
N LEU A 191 8.69 -4.73 -10.95
CA LEU A 191 7.79 -3.92 -11.75
C LEU A 191 7.30 -2.74 -10.91
N TYR A 192 7.35 -1.55 -11.48
CA TYR A 192 6.72 -0.33 -10.99
C TYR A 192 5.71 0.14 -12.02
N THR A 193 4.58 0.67 -11.55
CA THR A 193 3.56 1.29 -12.41
C THR A 193 3.31 2.71 -11.94
N LEU A 194 3.31 3.63 -12.89
CA LEU A 194 2.98 5.02 -12.66
C LEU A 194 1.46 5.15 -12.49
N ALA A 195 1.00 5.54 -11.31
CA ALA A 195 -0.44 5.75 -11.10
C ALA A 195 -0.84 7.06 -11.77
N GLN A 196 -1.65 6.98 -12.81
CA GLN A 196 -2.20 8.16 -13.46
C GLN A 196 -3.45 8.64 -12.72
N PRO A 197 -3.66 9.96 -12.56
CA PRO A 197 -2.86 11.07 -13.08
C PRO A 197 -1.73 11.55 -12.13
N SER A 198 -1.36 10.78 -11.11
CA SER A 198 -0.35 11.18 -10.12
C SER A 198 1.09 11.07 -10.63
N SER A 199 2.03 11.63 -9.85
CA SER A 199 3.48 11.51 -10.06
C SER A 199 4.11 10.32 -9.30
N PHE A 200 3.30 9.41 -8.75
CA PHE A 200 3.76 8.32 -7.89
C PHE A 200 3.90 6.99 -8.62
N TRP A 201 4.93 6.24 -8.23
CA TRP A 201 5.21 4.90 -8.73
C TRP A 201 4.88 3.83 -7.69
N PHE A 202 4.15 2.80 -8.10
CA PHE A 202 3.73 1.69 -7.25
C PHE A 202 4.48 0.43 -7.64
N SER A 203 5.17 -0.19 -6.68
CA SER A 203 5.95 -1.40 -6.94
C SER A 203 5.11 -2.66 -6.76
N SER A 204 5.39 -3.68 -7.57
CA SER A 204 4.93 -5.03 -7.32
C SER A 204 5.91 -5.76 -6.40
N SER A 205 5.39 -6.47 -5.41
CA SER A 205 6.18 -7.31 -4.49
C SER A 205 6.68 -8.61 -5.14
N VAL A 206 6.12 -8.98 -6.29
CA VAL A 206 6.44 -10.21 -7.03
C VAL A 206 7.36 -9.91 -8.22
N ARG A 207 8.34 -10.79 -8.45
CA ARG A 207 9.30 -10.66 -9.57
C ARG A 207 8.63 -10.76 -10.94
N ARG A 208 7.64 -11.64 -11.02
CA ARG A 208 6.79 -11.83 -12.19
C ARG A 208 5.43 -11.27 -11.84
N ALA A 209 5.20 -10.05 -12.26
CA ALA A 209 4.05 -9.26 -11.87
C ALA A 209 3.04 -9.21 -13.00
N ARG A 210 1.76 -9.34 -12.68
CA ARG A 210 0.71 -9.04 -13.65
C ARG A 210 0.74 -7.55 -13.96
N LEU A 211 0.56 -7.18 -15.23
CA LEU A 211 0.32 -5.77 -15.51
C LEU A 211 -0.95 -5.32 -14.78
N PRO A 212 -0.91 -4.21 -14.02
CA PRO A 212 -2.10 -3.68 -13.38
C PRO A 212 -3.08 -3.07 -14.38
N LEU A 213 -2.58 -2.49 -15.45
CA LEU A 213 -3.39 -1.89 -16.51
C LEU A 213 -2.65 -1.95 -17.86
N ILE A 214 -3.43 -1.99 -18.94
CA ILE A 214 -2.97 -1.68 -20.29
C ILE A 214 -3.10 -0.18 -20.53
N GLY A 215 -2.21 0.41 -21.31
CA GLY A 215 -2.12 1.87 -21.51
C GLY A 215 -1.25 2.56 -20.45
N GLY A 216 -0.86 1.83 -19.40
CA GLY A 216 -0.04 2.34 -18.30
C GLY A 216 1.42 2.53 -18.71
N ILE A 217 2.09 3.45 -18.00
CA ILE A 217 3.55 3.55 -18.03
C ILE A 217 4.10 2.72 -16.88
N HIS A 218 5.02 1.83 -17.22
CA HIS A 218 5.61 0.87 -16.30
C HIS A 218 7.13 0.97 -16.34
N ALA A 219 7.79 0.61 -15.26
CA ALA A 219 9.24 0.56 -15.17
C ALA A 219 9.68 -0.74 -14.48
N PHE A 220 10.74 -1.37 -14.98
CA PHE A 220 11.51 -2.31 -14.17
C PHE A 220 12.66 -1.58 -13.51
N VAL A 221 12.73 -1.73 -12.20
CA VAL A 221 13.77 -1.12 -11.37
C VAL A 221 14.58 -2.24 -10.76
N LEU A 222 15.90 -2.18 -10.87
CA LEU A 222 16.78 -3.16 -10.26
C LEU A 222 16.91 -2.89 -8.76
N HIS A 223 16.40 -3.81 -7.94
CA HIS A 223 16.59 -3.73 -6.50
C HIS A 223 17.93 -4.35 -6.11
N PHE A 224 18.64 -3.72 -5.19
CA PHE A 224 19.80 -4.30 -4.54
C PHE A 224 19.43 -4.65 -3.09
N ASP A 225 19.15 -5.93 -2.83
CA ASP A 225 18.90 -6.41 -1.47
C ASP A 225 20.21 -6.32 -0.66
N ILE A 226 20.27 -5.39 0.29
CA ILE A 226 21.43 -5.24 1.19
C ILE A 226 21.14 -5.81 2.58
N ILE A 227 19.87 -5.88 2.97
CA ILE A 227 19.41 -6.63 4.15
C ILE A 227 18.40 -7.69 3.69
N PRO A 228 18.79 -8.97 3.54
CA PRO A 228 17.85 -10.03 3.20
C PRO A 228 16.80 -10.17 4.31
N LYS A 229 15.51 -10.03 3.95
CA LYS A 229 14.34 -10.48 4.75
C LYS A 229 14.08 -9.81 6.13
N GLN A 230 14.64 -8.63 6.48
CA GLN A 230 14.42 -8.10 7.85
C GLN A 230 14.01 -6.62 8.00
N LEU A 231 13.71 -5.90 6.93
CA LEU A 231 13.06 -4.58 7.01
C LEU A 231 12.03 -4.42 5.87
N THR A 232 11.01 -5.26 5.87
CA THR A 232 9.70 -4.81 5.37
C THR A 232 9.15 -3.96 6.50
N LEU A 233 9.46 -2.66 6.49
CA LEU A 233 8.85 -1.75 7.45
C LEU A 233 7.34 -1.93 7.26
N PRO A 234 6.60 -2.36 8.30
CA PRO A 234 5.16 -2.57 8.20
C PRO A 234 4.54 -1.29 7.62
N ALA A 235 3.41 -1.39 6.92
CA ALA A 235 2.67 -0.27 6.35
C ALA A 235 2.52 0.95 7.29
N ASP A 236 2.71 0.74 8.60
CA ASP A 236 2.78 1.71 9.68
C ASP A 236 3.94 2.74 9.59
N VAL A 237 5.08 2.41 8.97
CA VAL A 237 6.17 3.39 8.75
C VAL A 237 5.94 4.21 7.48
N PHE A 238 5.18 3.64 6.54
CA PHE A 238 4.79 4.34 5.32
C PHE A 238 3.73 5.42 5.60
N ILE A 239 2.78 5.12 6.47
CA ILE A 239 1.79 6.09 6.95
C ILE A 239 2.46 7.15 7.85
N ALA A 240 3.47 6.78 8.64
CA ALA A 240 4.19 7.72 9.51
C ALA A 240 5.13 8.68 8.75
N ALA A 241 5.67 8.29 7.60
CA ALA A 241 6.72 9.05 6.90
C ALA A 241 6.25 9.86 5.67
N THR A 242 5.09 9.56 5.09
CA THR A 242 4.68 10.17 3.80
C THR A 242 3.94 11.50 3.92
N LEU A 243 3.81 12.09 5.12
CA LEU A 243 2.98 13.29 5.23
C LEU A 243 3.57 14.53 5.87
N GLU A 244 4.46 14.48 6.86
CA GLU A 244 4.73 15.67 7.72
C GLU A 244 3.44 16.37 8.25
N LYS A 245 2.26 15.78 8.03
CA LYS A 245 0.99 16.18 8.60
C LYS A 245 0.79 15.23 9.76
N PRO A 246 0.77 15.74 11.00
CA PRO A 246 0.41 14.92 12.13
C PRO A 246 -0.95 14.26 11.84
N LEU A 247 -1.13 13.00 12.25
CA LEU A 247 -2.45 12.41 12.26
C LEU A 247 -3.40 13.39 12.95
N ILE A 248 -4.41 13.82 12.21
CA ILE A 248 -5.30 14.88 12.66
C ILE A 248 -6.20 14.26 13.71
N SER A 249 -6.31 14.92 14.87
CA SER A 249 -7.36 14.58 15.82
C SER A 249 -8.70 14.94 15.21
N ARG A 250 -9.63 14.01 15.23
CA ARG A 250 -11.00 14.25 14.76
C ARG A 250 -11.97 13.74 15.81
N ASP A 251 -12.91 14.59 16.23
CA ASP A 251 -13.90 14.22 17.27
C ASP A 251 -15.19 13.63 16.68
N LYS A 252 -15.44 13.87 15.39
CA LYS A 252 -16.63 13.41 14.68
C LYS A 252 -16.26 12.44 13.54
N PRO A 253 -17.08 11.42 13.24
CA PRO A 253 -18.25 10.97 14.01
C PRO A 253 -17.87 10.40 15.38
N ILE A 254 -16.59 10.06 15.59
CA ILE A 254 -16.03 9.57 16.85
C ILE A 254 -14.60 10.12 17.05
N PRO A 255 -14.15 10.26 18.31
CA PRO A 255 -12.76 10.59 18.62
C PRO A 255 -11.79 9.58 18.02
N CYS A 256 -10.96 10.05 17.10
CA CYS A 256 -9.94 9.24 16.45
C CYS A 256 -8.76 10.08 15.98
N LYS A 257 -7.71 9.37 15.56
CA LYS A 257 -6.65 9.93 14.73
C LYS A 257 -6.95 9.57 13.29
N CYS A 258 -6.78 10.49 12.35
CA CYS A 258 -7.07 10.20 10.95
C CYS A 258 -5.98 10.66 9.98
N LEU A 259 -5.96 9.95 8.85
CA LEU A 259 -5.22 10.26 7.65
C LEU A 259 -6.22 10.71 6.60
N ILE A 260 -6.23 12.00 6.27
CA ILE A 260 -7.09 12.55 5.20
C ILE A 260 -6.37 12.37 3.86
N LEU A 261 -6.97 11.61 2.95
CA LEU A 261 -6.47 11.36 1.60
C LEU A 261 -7.00 12.42 0.62
N ARG A 262 -8.26 12.83 0.80
CA ARG A 262 -8.94 13.85 -0.02
C ARG A 262 -10.16 14.42 0.72
N LYS A 263 -10.65 15.56 0.25
CA LYS A 263 -11.90 16.16 0.73
C LYS A 263 -13.10 15.46 0.09
N HIS A 264 -14.16 15.25 0.89
CA HIS A 264 -15.42 14.71 0.39
C HIS A 264 -16.02 15.64 -0.68
N ASN A 265 -16.29 15.08 -1.87
CA ASN A 265 -17.02 15.74 -2.93
C ASN A 265 -18.51 15.36 -2.89
N SER A 266 -19.32 16.17 -2.18
CA SER A 266 -20.74 15.90 -1.98
C SER A 266 -21.60 16.06 -3.23
N THR A 267 -21.12 16.71 -4.29
CA THR A 267 -21.89 16.84 -5.54
C THR A 267 -21.83 15.56 -6.37
N MET A 268 -20.68 14.88 -6.40
CA MET A 268 -20.52 13.61 -7.12
C MET A 268 -20.88 12.40 -6.25
N PHE A 269 -20.55 12.45 -4.96
CA PHE A 269 -20.76 11.36 -4.03
C PHE A 269 -21.52 11.88 -2.80
N PRO A 270 -22.85 11.99 -2.83
CA PRO A 270 -23.61 12.70 -1.79
C PRO A 270 -23.59 12.03 -0.42
N HIS A 271 -23.22 10.74 -0.34
CA HIS A 271 -23.24 9.98 0.90
C HIS A 271 -21.84 9.69 1.43
N VAL A 272 -21.72 9.61 2.76
CA VAL A 272 -20.52 9.14 3.46
C VAL A 272 -20.86 7.84 4.17
N ALA A 273 -19.99 6.86 4.03
CA ALA A 273 -20.07 5.56 4.69
C ALA A 273 -18.67 5.11 5.14
N TYR A 274 -18.62 4.02 5.88
CA TYR A 274 -17.41 3.52 6.51
C TYR A 274 -17.17 2.07 6.11
N HIS A 275 -15.90 1.67 6.01
CA HIS A 275 -15.47 0.31 5.71
C HIS A 275 -14.51 -0.19 6.78
N GLY A 276 -14.92 -1.19 7.54
CA GLY A 276 -14.06 -1.91 8.47
C GLY A 276 -13.02 -2.73 7.72
N THR A 277 -11.76 -2.70 8.19
CA THR A 277 -10.71 -3.48 7.54
C THR A 277 -9.60 -3.88 8.52
N ALA A 278 -8.53 -4.49 8.01
CA ALA A 278 -7.34 -4.81 8.77
C ALA A 278 -6.18 -3.91 8.36
N ILE A 279 -5.28 -3.61 9.30
CA ILE A 279 -4.16 -2.70 9.05
C ILE A 279 -3.28 -3.15 7.87
N ASN A 280 -3.10 -4.47 7.71
CA ASN A 280 -2.35 -5.06 6.61
C ASN A 280 -3.06 -5.02 5.25
N ALA A 281 -4.37 -4.74 5.22
CA ALA A 281 -5.14 -4.61 3.99
C ALA A 281 -5.12 -3.16 3.44
N ILE A 282 -4.88 -2.17 4.31
CA ILE A 282 -4.88 -0.74 3.96
C ILE A 282 -4.00 -0.45 2.74
N GLN A 283 -2.77 -0.98 2.71
CA GLN A 283 -1.85 -0.73 1.59
C GLN A 283 -2.42 -1.22 0.25
N SER A 284 -2.99 -2.43 0.22
CA SER A 284 -3.60 -2.95 -1.01
C SER A 284 -4.82 -2.11 -1.41
N ILE A 285 -5.63 -1.69 -0.44
CA ILE A 285 -6.81 -0.86 -0.72
C ILE A 285 -6.42 0.52 -1.26
N LEU A 286 -5.34 1.12 -0.76
CA LEU A 286 -4.84 2.40 -1.30
C LEU A 286 -4.28 2.26 -2.72
N ASN A 287 -3.74 1.09 -3.07
CA ASN A 287 -3.18 0.83 -4.39
C ASN A 287 -4.25 0.44 -5.42
N ASP A 288 -5.15 -0.46 -5.03
CA ASP A 288 -6.10 -1.14 -5.92
C ASP A 288 -7.53 -0.57 -5.81
N GLY A 289 -7.77 0.33 -4.84
CA GLY A 289 -9.10 0.67 -4.39
C GLY A 289 -9.74 -0.43 -3.55
N LEU A 290 -10.98 -0.21 -3.13
CA LEU A 290 -11.82 -1.31 -2.64
C LEU A 290 -12.15 -2.22 -3.82
N ALA A 291 -12.13 -3.53 -3.60
CA ALA A 291 -12.33 -4.48 -4.67
C ALA A 291 -13.22 -5.63 -4.23
N LEU A 292 -14.01 -6.14 -5.18
CA LEU A 292 -14.92 -7.26 -4.95
C LEU A 292 -14.14 -8.56 -4.68
N PRO A 293 -14.73 -9.48 -3.90
CA PRO A 293 -14.26 -10.85 -3.87
C PRO A 293 -14.26 -11.48 -5.27
N GLY A 294 -13.15 -12.13 -5.62
CA GLY A 294 -12.86 -12.63 -6.95
C GLY A 294 -11.90 -11.73 -7.75
N THR A 295 -11.77 -10.45 -7.41
CA THR A 295 -10.86 -9.52 -8.12
C THR A 295 -9.40 -9.87 -7.85
N VAL A 296 -8.57 -9.82 -8.89
CA VAL A 296 -7.11 -9.96 -8.77
C VAL A 296 -6.50 -8.56 -8.62
N THR A 297 -5.87 -8.31 -7.49
CA THR A 297 -5.16 -7.07 -7.18
C THR A 297 -3.90 -6.88 -8.05
N THR A 298 -3.35 -5.66 -8.10
CA THR A 298 -2.07 -5.35 -8.74
C THR A 298 -0.92 -6.21 -8.21
N GLY A 299 -1.02 -6.64 -6.95
CA GLY A 299 -0.08 -7.61 -6.35
C GLY A 299 -0.22 -9.04 -6.87
N GLY A 300 -1.13 -9.33 -7.80
CA GLY A 300 -1.43 -10.67 -8.32
C GLY A 300 -2.23 -11.54 -7.37
N LYS A 301 -2.67 -11.00 -6.21
CA LYS A 301 -3.46 -11.73 -5.22
C LYS A 301 -4.94 -11.62 -5.56
N ARG A 302 -5.62 -12.76 -5.67
CA ARG A 302 -7.08 -12.79 -5.74
C ARG A 302 -7.68 -12.50 -4.37
N ILE A 303 -8.56 -11.52 -4.28
CA ILE A 303 -9.35 -11.24 -3.08
C ILE A 303 -10.37 -12.35 -2.93
N ASN A 304 -10.36 -13.02 -1.79
CA ASN A 304 -11.34 -14.04 -1.47
C ASN A 304 -12.00 -13.68 -0.13
N PRO A 305 -13.27 -14.04 0.08
CA PRO A 305 -13.87 -13.93 1.40
C PRO A 305 -13.03 -14.74 2.42
N PRO A 306 -12.92 -14.30 3.68
CA PRO A 306 -12.28 -15.09 4.72
C PRO A 306 -12.89 -16.50 4.82
N LYS A 307 -12.10 -17.50 5.26
CA LYS A 307 -12.58 -18.90 5.36
C LYS A 307 -13.81 -19.06 6.26
N SER A 308 -13.97 -18.20 7.26
CA SER A 308 -15.10 -18.18 8.19
C SER A 308 -16.26 -17.29 7.71
N HIS A 309 -16.20 -16.77 6.48
CA HIS A 309 -17.23 -15.93 5.88
C HIS A 309 -18.15 -16.75 4.97
N ILE A 310 -19.36 -16.22 4.71
CA ILE A 310 -20.27 -16.76 3.71
C ILE A 310 -19.57 -16.79 2.35
N ALA A 311 -19.62 -17.94 1.68
CA ALA A 311 -18.97 -18.12 0.39
C ALA A 311 -19.67 -17.31 -0.71
N ARG A 312 -18.98 -17.12 -1.85
CA ARG A 312 -19.59 -16.59 -3.07
C ARG A 312 -20.68 -17.53 -3.59
N ASP A 313 -21.60 -16.97 -4.36
CA ASP A 313 -22.74 -17.66 -4.96
C ASP A 313 -23.72 -18.26 -3.93
N LYS A 314 -23.65 -17.78 -2.68
CA LYS A 314 -24.57 -18.16 -1.60
C LYS A 314 -25.51 -17.02 -1.24
N THR A 315 -26.79 -17.34 -1.13
CA THR A 315 -27.80 -16.43 -0.60
C THR A 315 -27.74 -16.43 0.92
N ALA A 316 -27.70 -15.26 1.53
CA ALA A 316 -27.79 -15.10 2.97
C ALA A 316 -28.53 -13.81 3.31
N PHE A 317 -29.31 -13.84 4.40
CA PHE A 317 -30.11 -12.69 4.86
C PHE A 317 -31.03 -12.09 3.77
N GLY A 318 -31.52 -12.92 2.85
CA GLY A 318 -32.35 -12.48 1.72
C GLY A 318 -31.57 -11.84 0.56
N VAL A 319 -30.24 -11.79 0.61
CA VAL A 319 -29.38 -11.23 -0.44
C VAL A 319 -28.76 -12.35 -1.27
N SER A 320 -29.03 -12.34 -2.57
CA SER A 320 -28.39 -13.25 -3.53
C SER A 320 -26.90 -12.90 -3.69
N ASP A 321 -26.06 -13.93 -3.71
CA ASP A 321 -24.59 -13.84 -3.74
C ASP A 321 -24.05 -12.84 -2.70
N PHE A 322 -24.31 -13.14 -1.43
CA PHE A 322 -24.02 -12.26 -0.30
C PHE A 322 -22.53 -11.87 -0.22
N ALA A 323 -21.60 -12.67 -0.73
CA ALA A 323 -20.18 -12.30 -0.66
C ALA A 323 -19.73 -11.38 -1.80
N SER A 324 -20.47 -11.25 -2.91
CA SER A 324 -20.02 -10.50 -4.10
C SER A 324 -20.42 -9.03 -4.08
N ALA A 325 -20.09 -8.33 -2.99
CA ALA A 325 -20.24 -6.88 -2.88
C ALA A 325 -19.15 -6.30 -1.95
N ILE A 326 -18.87 -5.01 -2.11
CA ILE A 326 -18.15 -4.23 -1.10
C ILE A 326 -19.14 -3.81 -0.03
N PHE A 327 -18.85 -4.20 1.20
CA PHE A 327 -19.63 -3.81 2.37
C PHE A 327 -19.19 -2.44 2.87
N LEU A 328 -20.15 -1.54 3.08
CA LEU A 328 -20.00 -0.24 3.73
C LEU A 328 -21.10 -0.07 4.79
N SER A 329 -20.98 0.90 5.67
CA SER A 329 -22.04 1.27 6.61
C SER A 329 -22.07 2.78 6.87
N PRO A 330 -23.24 3.43 6.99
CA PRO A 330 -23.31 4.80 7.48
C PRO A 330 -22.86 4.92 8.95
N SER A 331 -22.76 3.81 9.68
CA SER A 331 -22.27 3.76 11.05
C SER A 331 -20.79 3.40 11.13
N VAL A 332 -19.99 4.32 11.66
CA VAL A 332 -18.58 4.08 11.97
C VAL A 332 -18.43 3.01 13.05
N TYR A 333 -19.37 2.92 13.99
CA TYR A 333 -19.35 1.94 15.09
C TYR A 333 -19.57 0.54 14.55
N TYR A 334 -20.54 0.38 13.64
CA TYR A 334 -20.79 -0.88 12.95
C TYR A 334 -19.59 -1.32 12.13
N SER A 335 -18.99 -0.40 11.37
CA SER A 335 -17.77 -0.69 10.60
C SER A 335 -16.56 -1.00 11.48
N ALA A 336 -16.51 -0.48 12.71
CA ALA A 336 -15.46 -0.74 13.69
C ALA A 336 -15.73 -1.98 14.56
N ASP A 337 -16.79 -2.75 14.28
CA ASP A 337 -17.07 -4.01 14.96
C ASP A 337 -15.99 -5.06 14.61
N PRO A 338 -15.57 -5.93 15.55
CA PRO A 338 -14.58 -6.97 15.31
C PRO A 338 -14.92 -7.93 14.15
N THR A 339 -16.19 -8.03 13.77
CA THR A 339 -16.64 -8.81 12.61
C THR A 339 -16.06 -8.25 11.30
N TYR A 340 -15.92 -6.93 11.20
CA TYR A 340 -15.50 -6.24 9.97
C TYR A 340 -14.09 -5.66 10.06
N ALA A 341 -13.67 -5.18 11.24
CA ALA A 341 -12.39 -4.52 11.42
C ALA A 341 -11.49 -5.25 12.42
N LYS A 342 -10.22 -5.44 12.06
CA LYS A 342 -9.23 -6.09 12.94
C LYS A 342 -8.45 -5.05 13.73
N THR A 343 -8.37 -5.26 15.04
CA THR A 343 -7.54 -4.44 15.91
C THR A 343 -6.05 -4.65 15.60
N PHE A 344 -5.25 -3.64 15.91
CA PHE A 344 -3.79 -3.72 15.94
C PHE A 344 -3.23 -2.90 17.10
N SER A 345 -2.00 -3.20 17.51
CA SER A 345 -1.33 -2.48 18.59
C SER A 345 -0.39 -1.42 18.02
N TYR A 346 -0.38 -0.24 18.61
CA TYR A 346 0.55 0.85 18.28
C TYR A 346 0.95 1.57 19.57
N GLY A 347 2.22 1.45 19.96
CA GLY A 347 2.67 1.88 21.29
C GLY A 347 1.92 1.13 22.38
N ASP A 348 1.40 1.86 23.37
CA ASP A 348 0.56 1.31 24.45
C ASP A 348 -0.93 1.24 24.09
N ARG A 349 -1.34 1.42 22.82
CA ARG A 349 -2.74 1.54 22.43
C ARG A 349 -3.21 0.39 21.57
N ILE A 350 -4.51 0.10 21.65
CA ILE A 350 -5.20 -0.78 20.69
C ILE A 350 -6.06 0.08 19.77
N LEU A 351 -5.77 0.01 18.47
CA LEU A 351 -6.41 0.79 17.43
C LEU A 351 -7.20 -0.11 16.47
N VAL A 352 -8.22 0.45 15.83
CA VAL A 352 -9.01 -0.19 14.78
C VAL A 352 -8.98 0.70 13.53
N PRO A 353 -8.55 0.18 12.37
CA PRO A 353 -8.55 0.92 11.12
C PRO A 353 -9.91 0.83 10.44
N VAL A 354 -10.50 1.98 10.12
CA VAL A 354 -11.75 2.11 9.37
C VAL A 354 -11.55 3.11 8.26
N LEU A 355 -11.94 2.78 7.03
CA LEU A 355 -11.92 3.75 5.93
C LEU A 355 -13.20 4.58 5.98
N GLU A 356 -13.06 5.88 5.79
CA GLU A 356 -14.17 6.77 5.45
C GLU A 356 -14.25 6.88 3.94
N CYS A 357 -15.43 6.55 3.40
CA CYS A 357 -15.68 6.48 1.98
C CYS A 357 -16.86 7.38 1.59
N SER A 358 -16.80 7.98 0.42
CA SER A 358 -17.94 8.62 -0.23
C SER A 358 -18.56 7.70 -1.27
N VAL A 359 -19.89 7.72 -1.35
CA VAL A 359 -20.67 6.78 -2.17
C VAL A 359 -21.65 7.54 -3.06
N LYS A 360 -21.75 7.14 -4.33
CA LYS A 360 -22.75 7.70 -5.27
C LYS A 360 -24.16 7.30 -4.85
N SER A 361 -25.12 8.21 -5.05
CA SER A 361 -26.54 7.91 -4.82
C SER A 361 -27.02 6.79 -5.72
N GLN A 362 -27.94 5.97 -5.22
CA GLN A 362 -28.57 4.85 -5.96
C GLN A 362 -27.58 3.77 -6.46
N CYS A 363 -26.31 3.80 -6.05
CA CYS A 363 -25.30 2.81 -6.44
C CYS A 363 -25.05 1.74 -5.37
N TYR A 364 -25.92 1.66 -4.36
CA TYR A 364 -25.82 0.71 -3.26
C TYR A 364 -27.21 0.20 -2.87
N SER A 365 -27.28 -1.02 -2.32
CA SER A 365 -28.47 -1.49 -1.61
C SER A 365 -28.28 -1.39 -0.11
N THR A 366 -29.36 -1.12 0.61
CA THR A 366 -29.40 -1.09 2.08
C THR A 366 -29.97 -2.40 2.63
N ASN A 367 -29.46 -2.83 3.78
CA ASN A 367 -29.84 -4.08 4.41
C ASN A 367 -29.82 -3.88 5.93
N ARG A 368 -30.61 -4.71 6.62
CA ARG A 368 -30.62 -4.76 8.08
C ARG A 368 -29.30 -5.26 8.64
N CYS A 369 -29.07 -4.99 9.92
CA CYS A 369 -27.93 -5.50 10.67
C CYS A 369 -27.79 -7.03 10.53
N THR A 370 -26.61 -7.49 10.13
CA THR A 370 -26.25 -8.91 10.01
C THR A 370 -25.36 -9.41 11.15
N VAL A 371 -25.03 -8.56 12.13
CA VAL A 371 -24.16 -8.90 13.28
C VAL A 371 -25.02 -9.07 14.54
N PRO A 372 -25.28 -10.30 15.02
CA PRO A 372 -26.20 -10.54 16.13
C PRO A 372 -25.77 -9.90 17.45
N THR A 373 -24.46 -9.73 17.65
CA THR A 373 -23.88 -9.18 18.89
C THR A 373 -23.71 -7.66 18.86
N TYR A 374 -24.07 -7.00 17.74
CA TYR A 374 -23.88 -5.56 17.61
C TYR A 374 -24.90 -4.81 18.46
N ARG A 375 -24.41 -3.87 19.28
CA ARG A 375 -25.25 -2.98 20.07
C ARG A 375 -25.46 -1.68 19.29
N LYS A 376 -26.73 -1.30 19.11
CA LYS A 376 -27.13 -0.06 18.43
C LYS A 376 -26.51 1.16 19.11
N HIS A 377 -25.83 2.02 18.34
CA HIS A 377 -25.33 3.32 18.78
C HIS A 377 -26.29 4.44 18.36
N LYS A 378 -26.10 5.64 18.93
CA LYS A 378 -26.92 6.81 18.59
C LYS A 378 -26.75 7.16 17.11
N GLY A 379 -27.88 7.26 16.38
CA GLY A 379 -27.91 7.57 14.96
C GLY A 379 -27.86 6.34 14.03
N ASP A 380 -27.66 5.14 14.58
CA ASP A 380 -27.76 3.91 13.78
C ASP A 380 -29.22 3.66 13.39
N ASP A 381 -29.43 3.29 12.12
CA ASP A 381 -30.68 2.70 11.65
C ASP A 381 -30.46 1.22 11.36
N MET A 382 -30.95 0.36 12.24
CA MET A 382 -30.68 -1.09 12.21
C MET A 382 -31.28 -1.79 10.99
N GLU A 383 -32.25 -1.18 10.31
CA GLU A 383 -32.86 -1.74 9.08
C GLU A 383 -32.08 -1.38 7.82
N THR A 384 -31.21 -0.36 7.87
CA THR A 384 -30.47 0.15 6.72
C THR A 384 -28.96 0.31 6.96
N ILE A 385 -28.45 -0.24 8.06
CA ILE A 385 -27.06 -0.08 8.52
C ILE A 385 -26.02 -0.75 7.61
N GLU A 386 -26.40 -1.73 6.79
CA GLU A 386 -25.49 -2.45 5.89
C GLU A 386 -25.69 -2.02 4.44
N TRP A 387 -24.68 -1.36 3.87
CA TRP A 387 -24.67 -0.93 2.48
C TRP A 387 -23.83 -1.88 1.63
N ARG A 388 -24.36 -2.26 0.48
CA ARG A 388 -23.70 -3.19 -0.45
C ARG A 388 -23.50 -2.52 -1.79
N VAL A 389 -22.23 -2.34 -2.17
CA VAL A 389 -21.84 -1.71 -3.43
C VAL A 389 -21.24 -2.76 -4.35
N LYS A 390 -21.85 -2.93 -5.54
CA LYS A 390 -21.40 -3.93 -6.52
C LYS A 390 -20.33 -3.41 -7.47
N ASP A 391 -20.19 -2.09 -7.62
CA ASP A 391 -19.19 -1.49 -8.48
C ASP A 391 -18.26 -0.58 -7.66
N PRO A 392 -16.97 -0.96 -7.51
CA PRO A 392 -15.97 -0.15 -6.84
C PRO A 392 -15.88 1.31 -7.31
N GLN A 393 -16.17 1.62 -8.58
CA GLN A 393 -16.07 2.97 -9.13
C GLN A 393 -17.10 3.95 -8.51
N ASN A 394 -18.10 3.42 -7.81
CA ASN A 394 -19.10 4.21 -7.10
C ASN A 394 -18.68 4.54 -5.66
N ILE A 395 -17.43 4.21 -5.29
CA ILE A 395 -16.85 4.47 -3.98
C ILE A 395 -15.58 5.28 -4.14
N GLU A 396 -15.45 6.32 -3.33
CA GLU A 396 -14.23 7.11 -3.20
C GLU A 396 -13.73 7.03 -1.75
N ILE A 397 -12.43 6.78 -1.54
CA ILE A 397 -11.86 6.71 -0.20
C ILE A 397 -11.36 8.10 0.20
N ASN A 398 -11.95 8.66 1.25
CA ASN A 398 -11.64 10.02 1.73
C ASN A 398 -10.54 10.03 2.78
N ALA A 399 -10.62 9.11 3.74
CA ALA A 399 -9.74 9.10 4.90
C ALA A 399 -9.60 7.70 5.51
N ILE A 400 -8.57 7.53 6.32
CA ILE A 400 -8.36 6.37 7.18
C ILE A 400 -8.48 6.84 8.63
N LEU A 401 -9.37 6.21 9.38
CA LEU A 401 -9.65 6.49 10.78
C LEU A 401 -8.98 5.41 11.63
N PHE A 402 -8.20 5.85 12.61
CA PHE A 402 -7.57 5.02 13.64
C PHE A 402 -8.31 5.24 14.95
N ILE A 403 -9.30 4.38 15.18
CA ILE A 403 -10.20 4.47 16.33
C ILE A 403 -9.53 3.80 17.52
N THR A 404 -9.42 4.51 18.64
CA THR A 404 -8.80 3.93 19.84
C THR A 404 -9.83 3.11 20.60
N LYS A 405 -9.57 1.80 20.78
CA LYS A 405 -10.40 0.90 21.61
C LYS A 405 -9.88 0.83 23.05
N ILE A 406 -8.56 0.88 23.23
CA ILE A 406 -7.91 0.93 24.54
C ILE A 406 -6.85 2.03 24.49
N ASN A 407 -7.00 3.03 25.36
CA ASN A 407 -6.11 4.21 25.43
C ASN A 407 -4.75 3.91 26.07
N SER A 408 -4.68 2.87 26.92
CA SER A 408 -3.43 2.35 27.48
C SER A 408 -3.60 0.88 27.86
N ILE A 409 -2.80 0.01 27.25
CA ILE A 409 -2.77 -1.44 27.49
C ILE A 409 -2.28 -1.72 28.90
N ASP A 410 -1.27 -0.97 29.37
CA ASP A 410 -0.70 -1.15 30.70
C ASP A 410 -1.69 -0.72 31.79
N ALA A 411 -2.37 0.41 31.62
CA ALA A 411 -3.42 0.83 32.53
C ALA A 411 -4.58 -0.18 32.57
N ALA A 412 -5.03 -0.67 31.41
CA ALA A 412 -6.08 -1.68 31.32
C ALA A 412 -5.65 -3.03 31.93
N LYS A 413 -4.37 -3.40 31.81
CA LYS A 413 -3.80 -4.60 32.43
C LYS A 413 -3.77 -4.45 33.95
N MET A 414 -3.34 -3.30 34.45
CA MET A 414 -3.35 -3.01 35.89
C MET A 414 -4.77 -3.01 36.45
N GLU A 415 -5.74 -2.43 35.76
CA GLU A 415 -7.15 -2.45 36.18
C GLU A 415 -7.70 -3.89 36.26
N ARG A 416 -7.35 -4.76 35.29
CA ARG A 416 -7.74 -6.18 35.34
C ARG A 416 -7.09 -6.91 36.52
N ILE A 417 -5.81 -6.64 36.81
CA ILE A 417 -5.11 -7.21 37.97
C ILE A 417 -5.80 -6.77 39.26
N ILE A 418 -6.12 -5.48 39.40
CA ILE A 418 -6.83 -4.94 40.56
C ILE A 418 -8.21 -5.60 40.70
N LYS A 419 -8.99 -5.70 39.61
CA LYS A 419 -10.30 -6.37 39.63
C LYS A 419 -10.20 -7.86 40.01
N ALA A 420 -9.21 -8.57 39.49
CA ALA A 420 -8.96 -9.96 39.84
C ALA A 420 -8.57 -10.12 41.32
N PHE A 421 -7.74 -9.21 41.83
CA PHE A 421 -7.34 -9.18 43.24
C PHE A 421 -8.53 -8.90 44.17
N ILE A 422 -9.39 -7.94 43.81
CA ILE A 422 -10.64 -7.67 44.56
C ILE A 422 -11.56 -8.89 44.55
N LEU A 423 -11.76 -9.54 43.39
CA LEU A 423 -12.59 -10.75 43.30
C LEU A 423 -12.03 -11.92 44.13
N LEU A 424 -10.70 -12.09 44.17
CA LEU A 424 -10.04 -13.08 45.03
C LEU A 424 -10.26 -12.76 46.51
N LYS A 425 -10.08 -11.51 46.93
CA LYS A 425 -10.34 -11.07 48.31
C LYS A 425 -11.80 -11.22 48.72
N MET A 426 -12.75 -10.96 47.82
CA MET A 426 -14.18 -11.20 48.08
C MET A 426 -14.53 -12.69 48.18
N ARG A 427 -13.75 -13.59 47.58
CA ARG A 427 -13.92 -15.04 47.75
C ARG A 427 -13.30 -15.54 49.05
N GLU A 428 -12.13 -15.01 49.43
CA GLU A 428 -11.50 -15.29 50.73
C GLU A 428 -12.34 -14.77 51.91
N GLY A 429 -13.03 -13.64 51.76
CA GLY A 429 -13.91 -13.09 52.79
C GLY A 429 -15.26 -13.81 52.97
N ARG A 430 -15.59 -14.80 52.12
CA ARG A 430 -16.84 -15.58 52.22
C ARG A 430 -16.68 -16.95 52.90
N THR A 431 -15.50 -17.29 53.41
CA THR A 431 -15.22 -18.60 54.03
C THR A 431 -15.16 -18.58 55.56
N VAL A 432 -15.69 -17.55 56.24
CA VAL A 432 -15.65 -17.43 57.73
C VAL A 432 -17.05 -17.22 58.35
N LEU A 433 -18.09 -17.74 57.71
CA LEU A 433 -19.43 -17.85 58.30
C LEU A 433 -20.04 -19.20 57.91
N GLU A 434 -19.50 -20.27 58.51
CA GLU A 434 -20.23 -21.51 58.82
C GLU A 434 -20.01 -21.83 60.30
#